data_AF-A0A9X1MFS6-F1
#
_entry.id   AF-A0A9X1MFS6-F1
#
_cell.length_a   1.000
_cell.length_b   1.000
_cell.length_c   1.000
_cell.angle_alpha   90.00
_cell.angle_beta   90.00
_cell.angle_gamma   90.00
#
_symmetry.space_group_name_H-M   'P 1'
#
loop_
_entity.id
_entity.type
_entity.pdbx_description
1 polymer ?
#
loop_
_entity_poly.entity_id
_entity_poly.type
_entity_poly.pdbx_seq_one_letter_code
_entity_poly.pdbx_strand_id
1 'polypeptide(L)'
;METNGPLPDGNRASADLSAARNAQDAIRSLGWPWWLYAANGVLLGAAAILPLLDSPTGSGLLAVLVMGLCFFNYWAGSRMGAPFAVPRIRAFLAAVVLSGVFLTASIVAAEMGLTRMVLFCAAGTVASYAVGSIVHYRVTRR
;
A
#
# COMPACT_ATOMS: atom_id res chain seq x y z
N MET A 1 49.71 21.05 11.06
CA MET A 1 48.69 21.97 10.52
C MET A 1 47.49 21.12 10.14
N GLU A 2 46.49 21.04 11.02
CA GLU A 2 45.22 20.41 10.69
C GLU A 2 44.47 21.36 9.75
N THR A 3 44.31 20.97 8.49
CA THR A 3 43.46 21.67 7.55
C THR A 3 42.02 21.36 7.94
N ASN A 4 41.36 22.30 8.63
CA ASN A 4 39.90 22.29 8.76
C ASN A 4 39.32 22.26 7.35
N GLY A 5 38.77 21.11 6.94
CA GLY A 5 38.13 20.95 5.64
C GLY A 5 37.04 22.02 5.47
N PRO A 6 36.76 22.45 4.23
CA PRO A 6 35.73 23.45 3.97
C PRO A 6 34.41 23.01 4.61
N LEU A 7 33.82 23.90 5.42
CA LEU A 7 32.51 23.69 6.03
C LEU A 7 31.49 23.30 4.93
N PRO A 8 30.64 22.28 5.15
CA PRO A 8 29.61 21.91 4.19
C PRO A 8 28.72 23.12 3.88
N ASP A 9 28.64 23.49 2.61
CA ASP A 9 27.77 24.56 2.14
C ASP A 9 26.31 24.11 2.27
N GLY A 10 25.60 24.66 3.26
CA GLY A 10 24.20 24.32 3.53
C GLY A 10 23.28 24.55 2.33
N ASN A 11 23.62 25.49 1.44
CA ASN A 11 22.84 25.75 0.23
C ASN A 11 22.99 24.59 -0.78
N ARG A 12 24.19 24.02 -0.91
CA ARG A 12 24.42 22.83 -1.74
C ARG A 12 23.71 21.61 -1.17
N ALA A 13 23.82 21.38 0.15
CA ALA A 13 23.12 20.27 0.79
C ALA A 13 21.59 20.35 0.62
N SER A 14 21.01 21.55 0.73
CA SER A 14 19.58 21.79 0.48
C SER A 14 19.19 21.53 -0.98
N ALA A 15 20.01 22.01 -1.92
CA ALA A 15 19.79 21.78 -3.35
C ALA A 15 19.83 20.28 -3.70
N ASP A 16 20.80 19.54 -3.17
CA ASP A 16 20.95 18.10 -3.40
C ASP A 16 19.76 17.30 -2.84
N LEU A 17 19.30 17.64 -1.64
CA LEU A 17 18.09 17.05 -1.05
C LEU A 17 16.84 17.34 -1.88
N SER A 18 16.71 18.56 -2.41
CA SER A 18 15.59 18.94 -3.27
C SER A 18 15.60 18.14 -4.59
N ALA A 19 16.78 17.94 -5.19
CA ALA A 19 16.94 17.16 -6.41
C ALA A 19 16.60 15.68 -6.18
N ALA A 20 17.07 15.09 -5.07
CA ALA A 20 16.75 13.73 -4.69
C ALA A 20 15.24 13.54 -4.44
N ARG A 21 14.59 14.51 -3.78
CA ARG A 21 13.13 14.50 -3.58
C ARG A 21 12.38 14.57 -4.90
N ASN A 22 12.77 15.45 -5.81
CA ASN A 22 12.18 15.57 -7.14
C ASN A 22 12.32 14.26 -7.95
N ALA A 23 13.48 13.60 -7.86
CA ALA A 23 13.70 12.30 -8.50
C ALA A 23 12.80 11.20 -7.93
N GLN A 24 12.68 11.11 -6.59
CA GLN A 24 11.74 10.18 -5.95
C GLN A 24 10.29 10.47 -6.33
N ASP A 25 9.94 11.74 -6.45
CA ASP A 25 8.60 12.19 -6.80
C ASP A 25 8.24 11.83 -8.23
N ALA A 26 9.19 11.95 -9.16
CA ALA A 26 9.03 11.51 -10.54
C ALA A 26 8.75 10.00 -10.61
N ILE A 27 9.52 9.18 -9.87
CA ILE A 27 9.31 7.73 -9.83
C ILE A 27 7.96 7.37 -9.21
N ARG A 28 7.55 8.02 -8.12
CA ARG A 28 6.26 7.78 -7.45
C ARG A 28 5.05 8.23 -8.26
N SER A 29 5.25 9.05 -9.28
CA SER A 29 4.19 9.45 -10.20
C SER A 29 3.92 8.41 -11.29
N LEU A 30 4.82 7.44 -11.45
CA LEU A 30 4.63 6.33 -12.38
C LEU A 30 3.50 5.41 -11.91
N GLY A 31 2.71 4.95 -12.88
CA GLY A 31 1.68 3.95 -12.64
C GLY A 31 2.30 2.61 -12.25
N TRP A 32 1.68 1.92 -11.30
CA TRP A 32 2.10 0.55 -10.97
C TRP A 32 1.85 -0.40 -12.14
N PRO A 33 2.60 -1.52 -12.21
CA PRO A 33 2.24 -2.65 -13.05
C PRO A 33 0.80 -3.11 -12.77
N TRP A 34 0.05 -3.44 -13.82
CA TRP A 34 -1.37 -3.80 -13.69
C TRP A 34 -1.59 -4.99 -12.73
N TRP A 35 -0.65 -5.96 -12.73
CA TRP A 35 -0.71 -7.16 -11.90
C TRP A 35 -0.60 -6.83 -10.40
N LEU A 36 0.04 -5.71 -10.02
CA LEU A 36 0.22 -5.35 -8.61
C LEU A 36 -1.10 -4.92 -7.98
N TYR A 37 -1.95 -4.19 -8.73
CA TYR A 37 -3.31 -3.88 -8.26
C TYR A 37 -4.13 -5.15 -8.07
N ALA A 38 -4.06 -6.08 -9.02
CA ALA A 38 -4.79 -7.35 -8.91
C ALA A 38 -4.30 -8.16 -7.70
N ALA A 39 -2.99 -8.31 -7.52
CA ALA A 39 -2.40 -9.04 -6.40
C ALA A 39 -2.81 -8.45 -5.05
N ASN A 40 -2.69 -7.13 -4.88
CA ASN A 40 -3.11 -6.46 -3.65
C ASN A 40 -4.62 -6.62 -3.38
N GLY A 41 -5.45 -6.49 -4.40
CA GLY A 41 -6.90 -6.68 -4.26
C GLY A 41 -7.26 -8.09 -3.80
N VAL A 42 -6.62 -9.12 -4.37
CA VAL A 42 -6.80 -10.51 -3.96
C VAL A 42 -6.33 -10.74 -2.53
N LEU A 43 -5.14 -10.25 -2.16
CA LEU A 43 -4.59 -10.41 -0.80
C LEU A 43 -5.45 -9.71 0.25
N LEU A 44 -5.94 -8.50 -0.03
CA LEU A 44 -6.85 -7.76 0.85
C LEU A 44 -8.20 -8.47 1.00
N GLY A 45 -8.77 -8.96 -0.10
CA GLY A 45 -10.01 -9.74 -0.06
C GLY A 45 -9.87 -11.04 0.72
N ALA A 46 -8.78 -11.78 0.49
CA ALA A 46 -8.46 -13.00 1.24
C ALA A 46 -8.31 -12.70 2.74
N ALA A 47 -7.60 -11.62 3.09
CA ALA A 47 -7.43 -11.21 4.49
C ALA A 47 -8.77 -10.82 5.14
N ALA A 48 -9.68 -10.18 4.40
CA ALA A 48 -10.96 -9.74 4.93
C ALA A 48 -11.97 -10.89 5.13
N ILE A 49 -11.87 -11.96 4.34
CA ILE A 49 -12.72 -13.15 4.46
C ILE A 49 -12.14 -14.16 5.45
N LEU A 50 -10.83 -14.11 5.71
CA LEU A 50 -10.11 -15.02 6.58
C LEU A 50 -10.77 -15.30 7.94
N PRO A 51 -11.37 -14.33 8.64
CA PRO A 51 -12.03 -14.58 9.92
C PRO A 51 -13.18 -15.59 9.84
N LEU A 52 -13.74 -15.87 8.66
CA LEU A 52 -14.80 -16.87 8.48
C LEU A 52 -14.30 -18.32 8.51
N LEU A 53 -12.99 -18.55 8.43
CA LEU A 53 -12.44 -19.92 8.35
C LEU A 53 -12.38 -20.65 9.69
N ASP A 54 -12.82 -20.02 10.79
CA ASP A 54 -12.96 -20.59 12.14
C ASP A 54 -11.84 -21.57 12.52
N SER A 55 -10.60 -21.19 12.20
CA SER A 55 -9.42 -22.03 12.32
C SER A 55 -8.43 -21.44 13.32
N PRO A 56 -7.83 -22.25 14.21
CA PRO A 56 -6.76 -21.81 15.10
C PRO A 56 -5.52 -21.28 14.34
N THR A 57 -5.40 -21.54 13.03
CA THR A 57 -4.33 -21.01 12.17
C THR A 57 -4.62 -19.63 11.58
N GLY A 58 -5.78 -19.02 11.89
CA GLY A 58 -6.22 -17.76 11.27
C GLY A 58 -5.26 -16.60 11.47
N SER A 59 -4.66 -16.45 12.65
CA SER A 59 -3.70 -15.38 12.94
C SER A 59 -2.38 -15.53 12.15
N GLY A 60 -1.88 -16.76 12.03
CA GLY A 60 -0.69 -17.07 11.24
C GLY A 60 -0.90 -16.81 9.75
N LEU A 61 -2.06 -17.19 9.21
CA LEU A 61 -2.39 -16.95 7.81
C LEU A 61 -2.59 -15.45 7.52
N LEU A 62 -3.17 -14.69 8.46
CA LEU A 62 -3.26 -13.23 8.33
C LEU A 62 -1.87 -12.59 8.24
N ALA A 63 -0.94 -13.01 9.11
CA ALA A 63 0.43 -12.52 9.08
C ALA A 63 1.10 -12.82 7.73
N VAL A 64 0.89 -14.01 7.16
CA VAL A 64 1.40 -14.39 5.83
C VAL A 64 0.82 -13.49 4.73
N LEU A 65 -0.49 -13.19 4.77
CA LEU A 65 -1.13 -12.32 3.78
C LEU A 65 -0.63 -10.88 3.86
N VAL A 66 -0.47 -10.34 5.08
CA VAL A 66 0.09 -8.99 5.30
C VAL A 66 1.55 -8.93 4.84
N MET A 67 2.36 -9.94 5.20
CA MET A 67 3.75 -10.02 4.74
C MET A 67 3.84 -10.16 3.23
N GLY A 68 2.97 -10.93 2.60
CA GLY A 68 2.86 -11.03 1.15
C GLY A 68 2.56 -9.68 0.51
N LEU A 69 1.60 -8.93 1.07
CA LEU A 69 1.27 -7.59 0.59
C LEU A 69 2.48 -6.65 0.69
N CYS A 70 3.17 -6.63 1.84
CA CYS A 70 4.40 -5.86 2.00
C CYS A 70 5.49 -6.29 1.00
N PHE A 71 5.70 -7.59 0.83
CA PHE A 71 6.71 -8.15 -0.07
C PHE A 71 6.45 -7.77 -1.52
N PHE A 72 5.24 -7.95 -2.04
CA PHE A 72 4.92 -7.61 -3.43
C PHE A 72 5.07 -6.11 -3.72
N ASN A 73 4.62 -5.25 -2.78
CA ASN A 73 4.77 -3.80 -2.94
C ASN A 73 6.24 -3.36 -2.85
N TYR A 74 7.02 -3.97 -1.96
CA TYR A 74 8.46 -3.71 -1.87
C TYR A 74 9.20 -4.19 -3.13
N TRP A 75 8.93 -5.42 -3.56
CA TRP A 75 9.54 -6.00 -4.76
C TRP A 75 9.22 -5.19 -6.00
N ALA A 76 7.94 -4.86 -6.23
CA ALA A 76 7.55 -4.00 -7.35
C ALA A 76 8.19 -2.61 -7.24
N GLY A 77 8.20 -2.01 -6.06
CA GLY A 77 8.84 -0.72 -5.81
C GLY A 77 10.33 -0.73 -6.16
N SER A 78 11.06 -1.73 -5.68
CA SER A 78 12.49 -1.88 -5.97
C SER A 78 12.77 -1.99 -7.48
N ARG A 79 11.90 -2.68 -8.23
CA ARG A 79 11.98 -2.77 -9.70
C ARG A 79 11.67 -1.45 -10.41
N MET A 80 10.88 -0.58 -9.80
CA MET A 80 10.55 0.76 -10.32
C MET A 80 11.57 1.84 -9.90
N GLY A 81 12.57 1.51 -9.08
CA GLY A 81 13.57 2.47 -8.59
C GLY A 81 13.17 3.21 -7.31
N ALA A 82 12.07 2.83 -6.67
CA ALA A 82 11.66 3.36 -5.37
C ALA A 82 11.19 2.20 -4.46
N PRO A 83 11.97 1.80 -3.43
CA PRO A 83 11.73 0.56 -2.67
C PRO A 83 10.35 0.49 -2.01
N PHE A 84 9.72 1.64 -1.77
CA PHE A 84 8.31 1.70 -1.40
C PHE A 84 7.54 2.41 -2.50
N ALA A 85 6.72 1.64 -3.21
CA ALA A 85 5.89 2.10 -4.31
C ALA A 85 4.71 2.98 -3.84
N VAL A 86 4.81 3.77 -2.77
CA VAL A 86 3.67 4.53 -2.24
C VAL A 86 3.24 5.60 -3.26
N PRO A 87 2.02 5.51 -3.80
CA PRO A 87 1.56 6.45 -4.81
C PRO A 87 1.10 7.77 -4.18
N ARG A 88 1.18 8.85 -4.96
CA ARG A 88 0.84 10.21 -4.48
C ARG A 88 -0.63 10.60 -4.60
N ILE A 89 -1.41 9.85 -5.37
CA ILE A 89 -2.78 10.26 -5.68
C ILE A 89 -3.64 10.15 -4.42
N ARG A 90 -4.06 11.30 -3.87
CA ARG A 90 -4.85 11.38 -2.64
C ARG A 90 -6.12 10.54 -2.69
N ALA A 91 -6.79 10.50 -3.84
CA ALA A 91 -7.99 9.68 -4.05
C ALA A 91 -7.70 8.18 -3.91
N PHE A 92 -6.56 7.71 -4.42
CA PHE A 92 -6.15 6.31 -4.24
C PHE A 92 -5.80 6.03 -2.77
N LEU A 93 -5.05 6.92 -2.12
CA LEU A 93 -4.70 6.76 -0.71
C LEU A 93 -5.95 6.72 0.18
N ALA A 94 -6.93 7.59 -0.07
CA ALA A 94 -8.21 7.56 0.65
C ALA A 94 -8.95 6.23 0.44
N ALA A 95 -8.94 5.69 -0.77
CA ALA A 95 -9.53 4.40 -1.07
C ALA A 95 -8.80 3.22 -0.38
N VAL A 96 -7.46 3.27 -0.29
CA VAL A 96 -6.66 2.28 0.45
C VAL A 96 -6.95 2.35 1.95
N VAL A 97 -7.03 3.55 2.52
CA VAL A 97 -7.40 3.74 3.93
C VAL A 97 -8.81 3.20 4.20
N LEU A 98 -9.78 3.53 3.33
CA LEU A 98 -11.13 3.02 3.44
C LEU A 98 -11.18 1.48 3.36
N SER A 99 -10.39 0.89 2.46
CA SER A 99 -10.22 -0.56 2.36
C SER A 99 -9.68 -1.15 3.68
N GLY A 100 -8.67 -0.53 4.29
CA GLY A 100 -8.14 -0.92 5.60
C GLY A 100 -9.15 -0.80 6.75
N VAL A 101 -10.02 0.22 6.72
CA VAL A 101 -11.12 0.37 7.68
C VAL A 101 -12.11 -0.78 7.55
N PHE A 102 -12.52 -1.12 6.33
CA PHE A 102 -13.40 -2.26 6.09
C PHE A 102 -12.76 -3.59 6.49
N LEU A 103 -11.47 -3.79 6.21
CA LEU A 103 -10.72 -4.98 6.63
C LEU A 103 -10.73 -5.13 8.15
N THR A 104 -10.41 -4.05 8.87
CA THR A 104 -10.43 -4.03 10.34
C THR A 104 -11.84 -4.31 10.88
N ALA A 105 -12.86 -3.68 10.28
CA ALA A 105 -14.25 -3.90 10.66
C ALA A 105 -14.68 -5.36 10.42
N SER A 106 -14.15 -6.03 9.39
CA SER A 106 -14.39 -7.45 9.12
C SER A 106 -13.90 -8.33 10.28
N ILE A 107 -12.70 -8.05 10.78
CA ILE A 107 -12.10 -8.76 11.92
C ILE A 107 -12.94 -8.54 13.18
N VAL A 108 -13.28 -7.28 13.48
CA VAL A 108 -14.12 -6.95 14.65
C VAL A 108 -15.51 -7.59 14.55
N ALA A 109 -16.12 -7.60 13.37
CA ALA A 109 -17.42 -8.23 13.15
C ALA A 109 -17.37 -9.75 13.39
N ALA A 110 -16.26 -10.40 13.05
CA ALA A 110 -16.08 -11.83 13.28
C ALA A 110 -16.01 -12.15 14.79
N GLU A 111 -15.27 -11.36 15.57
CA GLU A 111 -15.22 -11.47 17.05
C GLU A 111 -16.61 -11.29 17.69
N MET A 112 -17.49 -10.52 17.04
CA MET A 112 -18.88 -10.32 17.47
C MET A 112 -19.85 -11.39 16.94
N GLY A 113 -19.38 -12.39 16.18
CA GLY A 113 -20.22 -13.42 15.57
C GLY A 113 -21.13 -12.91 14.43
N LEU A 114 -20.85 -11.74 13.85
CA LEU A 114 -21.67 -11.09 12.84
C LEU A 114 -21.27 -11.48 11.41
N THR A 115 -21.43 -12.75 11.04
CA THR A 115 -20.99 -13.31 9.74
C THR A 115 -21.44 -12.49 8.52
N ARG A 116 -22.69 -11.99 8.50
CA ARG A 116 -23.18 -11.15 7.40
C ARG A 116 -22.41 -9.84 7.26
N MET A 117 -22.02 -9.26 8.40
CA MET A 117 -21.23 -8.03 8.44
C MET A 117 -19.81 -8.27 7.95
N VAL A 118 -19.20 -9.42 8.30
CA VAL A 118 -17.90 -9.85 7.77
C VAL A 118 -17.91 -9.87 6.23
N LEU A 119 -18.93 -10.47 5.62
CA LEU A 119 -19.07 -10.51 4.16
C LEU A 119 -19.25 -9.11 3.56
N PHE A 120 -20.06 -8.25 4.19
CA PHE A 120 -20.25 -6.87 3.74
C PHE A 120 -18.95 -6.06 3.81
N CYS A 121 -18.21 -6.18 4.92
CA CYS A 121 -16.91 -5.56 5.11
C CYS A 121 -15.86 -6.09 4.12
N ALA A 122 -15.84 -7.39 3.85
CA ALA A 122 -14.96 -7.97 2.83
C ALA A 122 -15.27 -7.40 1.43
N ALA A 123 -16.55 -7.32 1.05
CA ALA A 123 -16.96 -6.70 -0.19
C ALA A 123 -16.55 -5.21 -0.25
N GLY A 124 -16.75 -4.46 0.84
CA GLY A 124 -16.33 -3.06 0.97
C GLY A 124 -14.82 -2.87 0.84
N THR A 125 -14.03 -3.78 1.42
CA THR A 125 -12.56 -3.81 1.34
C THR A 125 -12.10 -3.92 -0.11
N VAL A 126 -12.64 -4.89 -0.85
CA VAL A 126 -12.27 -5.14 -2.24
C VAL A 126 -12.79 -4.02 -3.16
N ALA A 127 -14.04 -3.61 -2.99
CA ALA A 127 -14.66 -2.59 -3.84
C ALA A 127 -13.96 -1.23 -3.71
N SER A 128 -13.68 -0.78 -2.49
CA SER A 128 -12.97 0.49 -2.26
C SER A 128 -11.57 0.46 -2.88
N TYR A 129 -10.81 -0.62 -2.64
CA TYR A 129 -9.48 -0.79 -3.22
C TYR A 129 -9.51 -0.83 -4.76
N ALA A 130 -10.47 -1.57 -5.35
CA ALA A 130 -10.61 -1.70 -6.80
C ALA A 130 -10.96 -0.35 -7.46
N VAL A 131 -11.89 0.41 -6.89
CA VAL A 131 -12.25 1.75 -7.37
C VAL A 131 -11.03 2.68 -7.30
N GLY A 132 -10.33 2.69 -6.17
CA GLY A 132 -9.07 3.42 -6.04
C GLY A 132 -8.08 3.04 -7.13
N SER A 133 -7.84 1.74 -7.32
CA SER A 133 -6.90 1.19 -8.28
C SER A 133 -7.21 1.62 -9.71
N ILE A 134 -8.49 1.61 -10.11
CA ILE A 134 -8.93 2.08 -11.43
C ILE A 134 -8.63 3.58 -11.60
N VAL A 135 -8.91 4.40 -10.58
CA VAL A 135 -8.61 5.84 -10.61
C VAL A 135 -7.10 6.06 -10.75
N HIS A 136 -6.30 5.39 -9.93
CA HIS A 136 -4.84 5.51 -9.96
C HIS A 136 -4.26 5.09 -11.32
N TYR A 137 -4.71 3.94 -11.84
CA TYR A 137 -4.28 3.42 -13.13
C TYR A 137 -4.62 4.37 -14.28
N ARG A 138 -5.82 4.97 -14.27
CA ARG A 138 -6.24 5.91 -15.32
C ARG A 138 -5.47 7.22 -15.26
N VAL A 139 -5.19 7.74 -14.07
CA VAL A 139 -4.47 9.02 -13.93
C VAL A 139 -3.01 8.88 -14.32
N THR A 140 -2.37 7.75 -13.98
CA THR A 140 -0.94 7.53 -14.24
C THR A 140 -0.60 7.06 -15.66
N ARG A 141 -1.61 6.76 -16.49
CA ARG A 141 -1.44 6.35 -17.89
C ARG A 141 -1.95 7.36 -18.91
N ARG A 142 -2.49 8.50 -18.45
CA ARG A 142 -2.80 9.64 -19.32
C ARG A 142 -1.55 10.48 -19.49
#